data_AF-A0A3C1DD08-F1
#
_entry.id   AF-A0A3C1DD08-F1
#
_cell.length_a   1.000
_cell.length_b   1.000
_cell.length_c   1.000
_cell.angle_alpha   90.00
_cell.angle_beta   90.00
_cell.angle_gamma   90.00
#
_symmetry.space_group_name_H-M   'P 1'
#
loop_
_entity.id
_entity.type
_entity.pdbx_description
1 polymer ?
#
loop_
_entity_poly.entity_id
_entity_poly.type
_entity_poly.pdbx_seq_one_letter_code
_entity_poly.pdbx_strand_id
1 'polypeptide(L)'
;MRTREDLTLLGAKAEIPTDYDPGVLEAFDNAHPDRDYVVTLRCPEFTTLCPITGQPDFATMVINYIPDKRMVESKSLKLYLFSFRNHG
;
A
#
# COMPACT_ATOMS: atom_id res chain seq x y z
N MET A 1 16.55 -11.65 14.43
CA MET A 1 17.18 -10.75 13.43
C MET A 1 16.14 -10.57 12.34
N ARG A 2 15.61 -9.35 12.15
CA ARG A 2 14.38 -9.10 11.37
C ARG A 2 14.73 -9.07 9.88
N THR A 3 14.12 -9.93 9.07
CA THR A 3 14.36 -10.03 7.63
C THR A 3 13.79 -8.78 6.93
N ARG A 4 14.61 -7.72 6.85
CA ARG A 4 14.46 -6.62 5.88
C ARG A 4 14.85 -7.06 4.46
N GLU A 5 15.20 -8.33 4.29
CA GLU A 5 15.85 -8.86 3.09
C GLU A 5 14.94 -8.81 1.85
N ASP A 6 13.62 -8.80 2.03
CA ASP A 6 12.64 -8.74 0.93
C ASP A 6 12.10 -7.33 0.64
N LEU A 7 12.55 -6.29 1.36
CA LEU A 7 12.03 -4.93 1.22
C LEU A 7 13.02 -4.04 0.48
N THR A 8 12.72 -3.70 -0.76
CA THR A 8 13.56 -2.82 -1.59
C THR A 8 13.18 -1.36 -1.43
N LEU A 9 11.91 -1.08 -1.09
CA LEU A 9 11.39 0.27 -1.02
C LEU A 9 11.63 0.90 0.36
N LEU A 10 11.58 0.13 1.45
CA LEU A 10 11.71 0.66 2.80
C LEU A 10 13.11 1.26 3.06
N GLY A 11 13.17 2.56 3.40
CA GLY A 11 14.42 3.27 3.70
C GLY A 11 15.21 3.79 2.48
N ALA A 12 14.82 3.40 1.26
CA ALA A 12 15.43 3.88 0.01
C ALA A 12 14.68 5.08 -0.59
N LYS A 13 15.26 5.75 -1.60
CA LYS A 13 14.48 6.64 -2.48
C LYS A 13 13.73 5.76 -3.48
N ALA A 14 12.43 5.95 -3.60
CA ALA A 14 11.59 5.21 -4.54
C ALA A 14 10.97 6.18 -5.54
N GLU A 15 10.87 5.76 -6.79
CA GLU A 15 10.12 6.50 -7.81
C GLU A 15 8.62 6.35 -7.55
N ILE A 16 7.86 7.41 -7.84
CA ILE A 16 6.40 7.41 -7.65
C ILE A 16 5.79 6.93 -8.98
N PRO A 17 5.03 5.83 -8.99
CA PRO A 17 4.35 5.37 -10.20
C PRO A 17 3.42 6.44 -10.75
N THR A 18 3.42 6.61 -12.07
CA THR A 18 2.59 7.62 -12.75
C THR A 18 1.24 7.10 -13.22
N ASP A 19 1.06 5.77 -13.21
CA ASP A 19 -0.15 5.03 -13.58
C ASP A 19 -0.24 3.78 -12.67
N TYR A 20 -1.34 3.04 -12.75
CA TYR A 20 -1.62 1.85 -11.93
C TYR A 20 -0.48 0.83 -11.98
N ASP A 21 0.13 0.59 -10.83
CA ASP A 21 1.24 -0.36 -10.69
C ASP A 21 1.07 -1.21 -9.43
N PRO A 22 0.50 -2.43 -9.54
CA PRO A 22 0.40 -3.34 -8.42
C PRO A 22 1.74 -4.00 -8.06
N GLY A 23 2.75 -3.93 -8.94
CA GLY A 23 4.06 -4.55 -8.75
C GLY A 23 4.91 -3.90 -7.65
N VAL A 24 4.57 -2.68 -7.24
CA VAL A 24 5.25 -1.99 -6.13
C VAL A 24 4.91 -2.52 -4.75
N LEU A 25 3.88 -3.37 -4.61
CA LEU A 25 3.47 -3.91 -3.31
C LEU A 25 4.50 -4.90 -2.78
N GLU A 26 5.07 -4.58 -1.62
CA GLU A 26 5.97 -5.45 -0.87
C GLU A 26 5.27 -5.98 0.37
N ALA A 27 5.73 -7.15 0.82
CA ALA A 27 5.26 -7.76 2.06
C ALA A 27 6.44 -8.34 2.84
N PHE A 28 6.30 -8.38 4.16
CA PHE A 28 7.27 -8.96 5.09
C PHE A 28 6.60 -10.02 5.96
N ASP A 29 7.40 -10.85 6.62
CA ASP A 29 6.87 -11.95 7.43
C ASP A 29 6.12 -11.46 8.67
N ASN A 30 4.96 -12.06 8.93
CA ASN A 30 4.20 -11.84 10.16
C ASN A 30 5.00 -12.36 11.37
N ALA A 31 5.25 -11.50 12.35
CA ALA A 31 5.98 -11.86 13.56
C ALA A 31 5.18 -12.75 14.54
N HIS A 32 3.86 -12.79 14.40
CA HIS A 32 2.94 -13.51 15.28
C HIS A 32 1.88 -14.28 14.45
N PRO A 33 2.30 -15.29 13.64
CA PRO A 33 1.38 -16.05 12.80
C PRO A 33 0.49 -17.02 13.59
N ASP A 34 0.79 -17.24 14.87
CA ASP A 34 0.08 -18.12 15.79
C ASP A 34 -1.17 -17.47 16.43
N ARG A 35 -1.40 -16.18 16.19
CA ARG A 35 -2.55 -15.45 16.74
C ARG A 35 -3.18 -14.54 15.69
N ASP A 36 -4.51 -14.55 15.65
CA ASP A 36 -5.27 -13.58 14.88
C ASP A 36 -5.23 -12.19 15.55
N TYR A 37 -4.87 -11.18 14.77
CA TYR A 37 -4.98 -9.78 15.17
C TYR A 37 -5.37 -8.92 13.97
N VAL A 38 -6.07 -7.82 14.21
CA VAL A 38 -6.49 -6.90 13.15
C VAL A 38 -5.41 -5.84 12.95
N VAL A 39 -4.96 -5.69 11.71
CA VAL A 39 -4.16 -4.56 11.26
C VAL A 39 -5.09 -3.55 10.58
N THR A 40 -5.09 -2.32 11.08
CA THR A 40 -5.85 -1.20 10.50
C THR A 40 -4.90 -0.20 9.87
N LEU A 41 -5.04 0.02 8.57
CA LEU A 41 -4.33 1.04 7.81
C LEU A 41 -5.31 2.16 7.45
N ARG A 42 -5.01 3.37 7.90
CA ARG A 42 -5.80 4.58 7.60
C ARG A 42 -5.05 5.39 6.55
N CYS A 43 -5.68 5.58 5.40
CA CYS A 43 -5.12 6.25 4.24
C CYS A 43 -5.99 7.46 3.90
N PRO A 44 -5.82 8.60 4.58
CA PRO A 44 -6.62 9.81 4.34
C PRO A 44 -6.25 10.55 3.04
N GLU A 45 -5.16 10.16 2.38
CA GLU A 45 -4.58 10.83 1.21
C GLU A 45 -4.90 10.12 -0.11
N PHE A 46 -5.94 9.28 -0.16
CA PHE A 46 -6.29 8.56 -1.38
C PHE A 46 -6.98 9.48 -2.39
N THR A 47 -6.51 9.45 -3.65
CA THR A 47 -7.07 10.22 -4.76
C THR A 47 -6.92 9.45 -6.08
N THR A 48 -7.89 9.61 -6.98
CA THR A 48 -7.96 8.96 -8.29
C THR A 48 -8.68 9.89 -9.27
N LEU A 49 -8.66 9.60 -10.58
CA LEU A 49 -9.45 10.35 -11.56
C LEU A 49 -10.81 9.68 -11.81
N CYS A 50 -11.83 10.48 -12.08
CA CYS A 50 -13.13 9.99 -12.54
C CYS A 50 -13.04 9.56 -14.02
N PRO A 51 -13.42 8.32 -14.39
CA PRO A 51 -13.33 7.79 -15.77
C PRO A 51 -14.06 8.62 -16.82
N ILE A 52 -15.11 9.33 -16.41
CA ILE A 52 -16.00 10.04 -17.33
C ILE A 52 -15.56 11.51 -17.49
N THR A 53 -15.23 12.18 -16.39
CA THR A 53 -14.99 13.63 -16.37
C THR A 53 -13.52 14.00 -16.29
N GLY A 54 -12.63 13.07 -15.92
CA GLY A 54 -11.22 13.33 -15.65
C GLY A 54 -10.97 14.22 -14.42
N GLN A 55 -11.99 14.47 -13.60
CA GLN A 55 -11.85 15.24 -12.36
C GLN A 55 -11.24 14.37 -11.24
N PRO A 56 -10.41 14.95 -10.35
CA PRO A 56 -9.84 14.22 -9.24
C PRO A 56 -10.88 14.00 -8.12
N ASP A 57 -11.02 12.74 -7.71
CA ASP A 57 -11.78 12.31 -6.54
C ASP A 57 -10.86 12.15 -5.34
N PHE A 58 -11.37 12.45 -4.14
CA PHE A 58 -10.63 12.33 -2.88
C PHE A 58 -11.42 11.48 -1.90
N ALA A 59 -10.77 10.53 -1.25
CA ALA A 59 -11.41 9.72 -0.22
C ALA A 59 -10.42 9.37 0.91
N THR A 60 -10.99 9.08 2.09
CA THR A 60 -10.25 8.42 3.16
C THR A 60 -10.54 6.93 3.10
N MET A 61 -9.52 6.13 2.83
CA MET A 61 -9.65 4.67 2.81
C MET A 61 -9.19 4.07 4.14
N VAL A 62 -9.96 3.10 4.66
CA VAL A 62 -9.61 2.33 5.85
C VAL A 62 -9.55 0.85 5.46
N ILE A 63 -8.35 0.27 5.53
CA ILE A 63 -8.12 -1.15 5.23
C ILE A 63 -7.95 -1.89 6.55
N ASN A 64 -8.82 -2.86 6.80
CA ASN A 64 -8.71 -3.78 7.92
C ASN A 64 -8.46 -5.19 7.39
N TYR A 65 -7.42 -5.85 7.88
CA TYR A 65 -7.12 -7.23 7.51
C TYR A 65 -6.52 -7.99 8.69
N ILE A 66 -6.66 -9.32 8.67
CA ILE A 66 -5.99 -10.24 9.59
C ILE A 66 -4.84 -10.88 8.79
N PRO A 67 -3.56 -10.63 9.13
CA PRO A 67 -2.44 -11.24 8.42
C PRO A 67 -2.30 -12.72 8.78
N ASP A 68 -2.10 -13.56 7.78
CA ASP A 68 -1.63 -14.94 7.95
C ASP A 68 -0.08 -14.92 8.03
N LYS A 69 0.63 -15.36 6.99
CA LYS A 69 2.10 -15.45 6.99
C LYS A 69 2.82 -14.14 6.65
N ARG A 70 2.18 -13.25 5.89
CA ARG A 70 2.80 -12.04 5.35
C ARG A 70 1.95 -10.82 5.70
N MET A 71 2.62 -9.68 5.87
CA MET A 71 2.03 -8.38 6.15
C MET A 71 2.45 -7.39 5.07
N VAL A 72 1.52 -6.53 4.62
CA VAL A 72 1.84 -5.49 3.64
C VAL A 72 2.76 -4.43 4.24
N GLU A 73 3.77 -4.00 3.50
CA GLU A 73 4.64 -2.91 3.90
C GLU A 73 3.95 -1.55 3.66
N SER A 74 4.07 -0.64 4.62
CA SER A 74 3.34 0.63 4.64
C SER A 74 3.75 1.62 3.54
N LYS A 75 5.04 1.67 3.18
CA LYS A 75 5.55 2.53 2.11
C LYS A 75 5.20 1.97 0.74
N SER A 76 5.31 0.66 0.53
CA SER A 76 4.88 0.00 -0.71
C SER A 76 3.38 0.21 -0.93
N LEU A 77 2.56 0.08 0.12
CA LEU A 77 1.14 0.41 0.06
C LEU A 77 0.91 1.88 -0.32
N LYS A 78 1.66 2.81 0.27
CA LYS A 78 1.55 4.24 -0.09
C LYS A 78 1.86 4.47 -1.57
N LEU A 79 2.91 3.86 -2.11
CA LEU A 79 3.29 3.98 -3.52
C LEU A 79 2.23 3.37 -4.44
N TYR A 80 1.65 2.23 -4.05
CA TYR A 80 0.51 1.64 -4.72
C TYR A 80 -0.70 2.58 -4.72
N LEU A 81 -1.04 3.22 -3.59
CA LEU A 81 -2.15 4.18 -3.56
C LEU A 81 -1.88 5.41 -4.43
N PHE A 82 -0.62 5.86 -4.51
CA PHE A 82 -0.23 6.95 -5.39
C PHE A 82 -0.31 6.58 -6.88
N SER A 83 -0.18 5.29 -7.23
CA SER A 83 -0.33 4.83 -8.60
C SER A 83 -1.73 5.11 -9.17
N PHE A 84 -2.75 5.26 -8.31
CA PHE A 84 -4.11 5.62 -8.72
C PHE A 84 -4.29 7.11 -9.05
N ARG A 85 -3.34 7.98 -8.67
CA ARG A 85 -3.50 9.44 -8.75
C ARG A 85 -3.89 9.95 -10.15
N ASN A 86 -3.33 9.34 -11.19
CA ASN A 86 -3.64 9.70 -12.59
C ASN A 86 -4.40 8.58 -13.31
N HIS A 87 -4.89 7.59 -12.58
CA HIS A 87 -5.65 6.48 -13.11
C HIS A 87 -7.15 6.76 -12.95
N GLY A 88 -7.92 6.55 -14.01
CA GLY A 88 -9.36 6.83 -14.05
C GLY A 88 -9.95 6.54 -15.40
#